data_AF-A0A550HBC4-F1
#
_entry.id   AF-A0A550HBC4-F1
#
_cell.length_a   1.000
_cell.length_b   1.000
_cell.length_c   1.000
_cell.angle_alpha   90.00
_cell.angle_beta   90.00
_cell.angle_gamma   90.00
#
_symmetry.space_group_name_H-M   'P 1'
#
loop_
_entity.id
_entity.type
_entity.pdbx_description
1 polymer ?
#
loop_
_entity_poly.entity_id
_entity_poly.type
_entity_poly.pdbx_seq_one_letter_code
_entity_poly.pdbx_strand_id
1 'polypeptide(L)'
;GLSEKPLDTVLDDLTKLYILLVLHEGPTHGYGIIRKHHTRTGRSLSAGTLYPFLQKLEQQGLVTSEDKPVGKRPRREYCLTRHGRRSVSQLLNRFASITAAVFESNLQVCASCGCKVYEGAHMEEINGKQMVFCCHHCATAYQNQLQNRTDN
;
A
#
# COMPACT_ATOMS: atom_id res chain seq x y z
N GLY A 1 -1.63 24.61 23.79
CA GLY A 1 -1.02 23.29 23.57
C GLY A 1 -1.86 22.57 22.55
N LEU A 2 -1.30 22.28 21.38
CA LEU A 2 -2.05 21.62 20.31
C LEU A 2 -2.25 20.16 20.72
N SER A 3 -3.49 19.77 21.00
CA SER A 3 -3.89 18.39 21.19
C SER A 3 -3.58 17.64 19.89
N GLU A 4 -2.55 16.79 19.88
CA GLU A 4 -2.32 15.84 18.79
C GLU A 4 -3.59 14.99 18.62
N LYS A 5 -4.10 14.88 17.38
CA LYS A 5 -5.27 14.02 17.12
C LYS A 5 -4.77 12.57 17.04
N PRO A 6 -5.49 11.60 17.63
CA PRO A 6 -5.04 10.20 17.66
C PRO A 6 -4.71 9.60 16.28
N LEU A 7 -5.39 10.06 15.22
CA LEU A 7 -5.16 9.59 13.85
C LEU A 7 -3.87 10.13 13.24
N ASP A 8 -3.35 11.27 13.69
CA ASP A 8 -2.11 11.85 13.17
C ASP A 8 -0.92 10.96 13.53
N THR A 9 -0.89 10.44 14.76
CA THR A 9 0.14 9.48 15.20
C THR A 9 0.13 8.20 14.36
N VAL A 10 -1.06 7.70 14.01
CA VAL A 10 -1.19 6.51 13.15
C VAL A 10 -0.65 6.80 11.76
N LEU A 11 -0.94 7.97 11.19
CA LEU A 11 -0.42 8.38 9.88
C LEU A 11 1.11 8.50 9.88
N ASP A 12 1.70 8.99 10.96
CA ASP A 12 3.16 9.04 11.13
C ASP A 12 3.78 7.64 11.16
N ASP A 13 3.14 6.68 11.81
CA ASP A 13 3.62 5.30 11.86
C ASP A 13 3.47 4.59 10.51
N LEU A 14 2.40 4.86 9.75
CA LEU A 14 2.27 4.39 8.36
C LEU A 14 3.35 5.00 7.45
N THR A 15 3.73 6.25 7.71
CA THR A 15 4.81 6.92 6.98
C THR A 15 6.17 6.25 7.28
N LYS A 16 6.45 5.91 8.54
CA LYS A 16 7.64 5.14 8.93
C LYS A 16 7.64 3.74 8.31
N LEU A 17 6.49 3.08 8.27
CA LEU A 17 6.35 1.78 7.59
C LEU A 17 6.68 1.89 6.09
N TYR A 18 6.25 2.97 5.43
CA TYR A 18 6.60 3.22 4.03
C TYR A 18 8.12 3.39 3.84
N ILE A 19 8.80 4.10 4.75
CA ILE A 19 10.27 4.23 4.71
C ILE A 19 10.93 2.84 4.76
N LEU A 20 10.45 1.96 5.65
CA LEU A 20 10.94 0.58 5.75
C LEU A 20 10.66 -0.24 4.49
N LEU A 21 9.48 -0.08 3.88
CA LEU A 21 9.14 -0.71 2.60
C LEU A 21 10.15 -0.31 1.51
N VAL A 22 10.45 0.98 1.37
CA VAL A 22 11.41 1.45 0.37
C VAL A 22 12.81 0.90 0.62
N LEU A 23 13.26 0.85 1.87
CA LEU A 23 14.56 0.24 2.22
C LEU A 23 14.57 -1.28 1.99
N HIS A 24 13.42 -1.94 2.08
CA HIS A 24 13.27 -3.36 1.77
C HIS A 24 13.37 -3.67 0.28
N GLU A 25 12.99 -2.73 -0.58
CA GLU A 25 13.17 -2.84 -2.04
C GLU A 25 14.65 -2.80 -2.43
N GLY A 26 15.49 -2.07 -1.68
CA GLY A 26 16.93 -2.01 -1.90
C GLY A 26 17.61 -0.78 -1.31
N PRO A 27 18.95 -0.69 -1.41
CA PRO A 27 19.70 0.48 -1.00
C PRO A 27 19.21 1.76 -1.70
N THR A 28 19.13 2.88 -0.98
CA THR A 28 18.69 4.15 -1.55
C THR A 28 19.19 5.35 -0.75
N HIS A 29 19.18 6.53 -1.37
CA HIS A 29 19.40 7.80 -0.68
C HIS A 29 18.12 8.34 -0.04
N GLY A 30 18.27 9.20 0.97
CA GLY A 30 17.13 9.85 1.64
C GLY A 30 16.21 10.61 0.68
N TYR A 31 16.77 11.35 -0.28
CA TYR A 31 15.98 12.01 -1.33
C TYR A 31 15.18 11.02 -2.19
N GLY A 32 15.73 9.83 -2.45
CA GLY A 32 15.04 8.77 -3.18
C GLY A 32 13.79 8.27 -2.44
N ILE A 33 13.87 8.17 -1.11
CA ILE A 33 12.74 7.80 -0.25
C ILE A 33 11.64 8.86 -0.31
N ILE A 34 12.00 10.15 -0.15
CA ILE A 34 11.06 11.28 -0.24
C ILE A 34 10.36 11.30 -1.60
N ARG A 35 11.13 11.18 -2.69
CA ARG A 35 10.59 11.19 -4.05
C ARG A 35 9.63 10.03 -4.28
N LYS A 36 10.03 8.80 -3.93
CA LYS A 36 9.16 7.62 -4.04
C LYS A 36 7.87 7.81 -3.25
N HIS A 37 7.95 8.30 -2.01
CA HIS A 37 6.78 8.55 -1.17
C HIS A 37 5.79 9.49 -1.86
N HIS A 38 6.28 10.61 -2.39
CA HIS A 38 5.44 11.55 -3.11
C HIS A 38 4.80 10.93 -4.36
N THR A 39 5.58 10.24 -5.19
CA THR A 39 5.09 9.60 -6.41
C THR A 39 4.03 8.53 -6.14
N ARG A 40 4.16 7.74 -5.07
CA ARG A 40 3.22 6.63 -4.79
C ARG A 40 1.99 7.04 -3.99
N THR A 41 2.08 8.09 -3.16
CA THR A 41 1.00 8.45 -2.21
C THR A 41 0.36 9.81 -2.50
N GLY A 42 0.95 10.62 -3.38
CA GLY A 42 0.59 12.03 -3.58
C GLY A 42 0.99 12.95 -2.43
N ARG A 43 1.49 12.44 -1.29
CA ARG A 43 1.85 13.22 -0.10
C ARG A 43 3.35 13.40 0.04
N SER A 44 3.79 14.55 0.55
CA SER A 44 5.22 14.82 0.77
C SER A 44 5.68 14.25 2.11
N LEU A 45 6.80 13.52 2.09
CA LEU A 45 7.50 13.08 3.31
C LEU A 45 8.49 14.16 3.74
N SER A 46 8.37 14.65 4.98
CA SER A 46 9.27 15.66 5.51
C SER A 46 10.64 15.08 5.88
N ALA A 47 11.70 15.87 5.67
CA ALA A 47 13.04 15.54 6.13
C ALA A 47 13.10 15.36 7.66
N GLY A 48 12.30 16.13 8.40
CA GLY A 48 12.18 16.04 9.86
C GLY A 48 11.58 14.73 10.36
N THR A 49 10.86 13.99 9.52
CA THR A 49 10.39 12.62 9.85
C THR A 49 11.42 11.58 9.41
N LEU A 50 11.94 11.74 8.19
CA LEU A 50 12.81 10.75 7.57
C LEU A 50 14.13 10.57 8.32
N TYR A 51 14.89 11.64 8.52
CA TYR A 51 16.26 11.51 9.00
C TYR A 51 16.35 11.08 10.48
N PRO A 52 15.52 11.59 11.41
CA PRO A 52 15.49 11.05 12.77
C PRO A 52 15.09 9.58 12.82
N PHE A 53 14.18 9.15 11.95
CA PHE A 53 13.81 7.74 11.87
C PHE A 53 14.95 6.86 11.34
N LEU A 54 15.64 7.29 10.27
CA LEU A 54 16.82 6.59 9.75
C LEU A 54 17.92 6.48 10.81
N GLN A 55 18.20 7.56 11.54
CA GLN A 55 19.17 7.57 12.64
C GLN A 55 18.81 6.55 13.72
N LYS A 56 17.52 6.46 14.09
CA LYS A 56 17.04 5.46 15.05
C LYS A 56 17.24 4.03 14.54
N LEU A 57 17.00 3.77 13.26
CA LEU A 57 17.22 2.45 12.66
C LEU A 57 18.72 2.09 12.63
N GLU A 58 19.61 3.06 12.41
CA GLU A 58 21.05 2.86 12.48
C GLU A 58 21.52 2.54 13.91
N GLN A 59 21.03 3.30 14.90
CA GLN A 59 21.31 3.04 16.32
C GLN A 59 20.85 1.64 16.77
N GLN A 60 19.78 1.13 16.16
CA GLN A 60 19.26 -0.21 16.40
C GLN A 60 19.94 -1.31 15.55
N GLY A 61 20.92 -0.96 14.71
CA GLY A 61 21.62 -1.91 13.83
C GLY A 61 20.74 -2.51 12.71
N LEU A 62 19.60 -1.90 12.42
CA LEU A 62 18.69 -2.32 11.36
C LEU A 62 19.10 -1.75 10.00
N VAL A 63 19.72 -0.58 10.00
CA VAL A 63 20.21 0.12 8.80
C VAL A 63 21.70 0.40 8.96
N THR A 64 22.44 0.32 7.87
CA THR A 64 23.77 0.89 7.70
C THR A 64 23.71 1.99 6.65
N SER A 65 24.66 2.91 6.69
CA SER A 65 24.81 3.88 5.62
C SER A 65 26.26 4.12 5.24
N GLU A 66 26.43 4.56 4.00
CA GLU A 66 27.73 4.83 3.39
C GLU A 66 27.59 6.03 2.46
N ASP A 67 28.59 6.92 2.47
CA ASP A 67 28.65 8.02 1.52
C ASP A 67 29.10 7.49 0.16
N LYS A 68 28.19 7.48 -0.82
CA LYS A 68 28.49 7.08 -2.19
C LYS A 68 28.81 8.30 -3.06
N PRO A 69 29.86 8.26 -3.90
CA PRO A 69 30.15 9.34 -4.83
C PRO A 69 29.05 9.42 -5.89
N VAL A 70 28.28 10.52 -5.87
CA VAL A 70 27.21 10.78 -6.85
C VAL A 70 27.41 12.18 -7.44
N GLY A 71 28.02 12.27 -8.63
CA GLY A 71 28.34 13.54 -9.25
C GLY A 71 29.32 14.36 -8.40
N LYS A 72 29.01 15.63 -8.14
CA LYS A 72 29.92 16.56 -7.44
C LYS A 72 29.87 16.49 -5.91
N ARG A 73 28.85 15.86 -5.31
CA ARG A 73 28.69 15.76 -3.85
C ARG A 73 28.33 14.33 -3.48
N PRO A 74 29.03 13.71 -2.50
CA PRO A 74 28.64 12.39 -2.03
C PRO A 74 27.21 12.42 -1.51
N ARG A 75 26.51 11.30 -1.69
CA ARG A 75 25.16 11.09 -1.16
C ARG A 75 25.18 9.89 -0.25
N ARG A 76 24.68 10.08 0.97
CA ARG A 76 24.51 9.00 1.93
C ARG A 76 23.47 8.01 1.42
N GLU A 77 23.91 6.79 1.16
CA GLU A 77 23.09 5.64 0.83
C GLU A 77 22.75 4.89 2.11
N TYR A 78 21.50 4.48 2.26
CA TYR A 78 21.00 3.70 3.38
C TYR A 78 20.64 2.29 2.89
N CYS A 79 21.06 1.28 3.63
CA CYS A 79 20.84 -0.13 3.32
C CYS A 79 20.41 -0.88 4.57
N LEU A 80 19.44 -1.80 4.46
CA LEU A 80 19.10 -2.69 5.56
C LEU A 80 20.25 -3.67 5.81
N THR A 81 20.58 -3.87 7.09
CA THR A 81 21.47 -4.98 7.48
C THR A 81 20.77 -6.33 7.27
N ARG A 82 21.51 -7.44 7.39
CA ARG A 82 20.89 -8.78 7.37
C ARG A 82 19.82 -8.94 8.46
N HIS A 83 20.08 -8.38 9.64
CA HIS A 83 19.11 -8.35 10.74
C HIS A 83 17.92 -7.45 10.38
N GLY A 84 18.18 -6.22 9.92
CA GLY A 84 17.15 -5.28 9.48
C GLY A 84 16.22 -5.84 8.41
N ARG A 85 16.76 -6.52 7.40
CA ARG A 85 15.97 -7.14 6.33
C ARG A 85 15.01 -8.20 6.86
N ARG A 86 15.43 -9.02 7.83
CA ARG A 86 14.56 -10.03 8.47
C ARG A 86 13.45 -9.36 9.29
N SER A 87 13.80 -8.39 10.13
CA SER A 87 12.85 -7.68 10.99
C SER A 87 11.82 -6.91 10.17
N VAL A 88 12.26 -6.19 9.13
CA VAL A 88 11.38 -5.44 8.22
C VAL A 88 10.48 -6.38 7.42
N SER A 89 11.00 -7.50 6.91
CA SER A 89 10.18 -8.48 6.19
C SER A 89 9.04 -9.04 7.07
N GLN A 90 9.32 -9.36 8.33
CA GLN A 90 8.29 -9.82 9.26
C GLN A 90 7.23 -8.74 9.52
N LEU A 91 7.65 -7.48 9.69
CA LEU A 91 6.73 -6.35 9.87
C LEU A 91 5.84 -6.14 8.63
N LEU A 92 6.43 -6.16 7.43
CA LEU A 92 5.69 -6.00 6.18
C LEU A 92 4.69 -7.14 5.96
N ASN A 93 5.03 -8.39 6.31
CA ASN A 93 4.10 -9.52 6.22
C ASN A 93 2.92 -9.38 7.19
N ARG A 94 3.17 -8.89 8.42
CA ARG A 94 2.09 -8.60 9.37
C ARG A 94 1.18 -7.49 8.86
N PHE A 95 1.76 -6.43 8.32
CA PHE A 95 0.99 -5.35 7.72
C PHE A 95 0.17 -5.82 6.53
N ALA A 96 0.75 -6.64 5.64
CA ALA A 96 0.03 -7.23 4.52
C ALA A 96 -1.22 -8.01 4.96
N SER A 97 -1.12 -8.76 6.07
CA SER A 97 -2.24 -9.51 6.64
C SER A 97 -3.36 -8.58 7.14
N ILE A 98 -2.99 -7.45 7.77
CA ILE A 98 -3.96 -6.43 8.20
C ILE A 98 -4.63 -5.79 6.97
N THR A 99 -3.85 -5.40 5.95
CA THR A 99 -4.41 -4.80 4.74
C THR A 99 -5.33 -5.77 4.00
N ALA A 100 -5.00 -7.06 3.97
CA ALA A 100 -5.86 -8.08 3.37
C ALA A 100 -7.22 -8.14 4.06
N ALA A 101 -7.27 -8.11 5.40
CA ALA A 101 -8.54 -8.08 6.14
C ALA A 101 -9.37 -6.82 5.84
N VAL A 102 -8.71 -5.66 5.71
CA VAL A 102 -9.38 -4.41 5.30
C VAL A 102 -9.97 -4.55 3.90
N PHE A 103 -9.22 -5.12 2.96
CA PHE A 103 -9.71 -5.32 1.60
C PHE A 103 -10.85 -6.34 1.56
N GLU A 104 -10.75 -7.45 2.29
CA GLU A 104 -11.80 -8.48 2.35
C GLU A 104 -13.15 -7.93 2.78
N SER A 105 -13.19 -6.97 3.71
CA SER A 105 -14.44 -6.31 4.10
C SER A 105 -15.06 -5.43 3.02
N ASN A 106 -14.28 -5.03 2.00
CA ASN A 106 -14.70 -4.15 0.92
C ASN A 106 -14.81 -4.88 -0.43
N LEU A 107 -14.54 -6.19 -0.49
CA LEU A 107 -14.67 -6.98 -1.71
C LEU A 107 -16.15 -7.24 -2.00
N GLN A 108 -16.55 -6.94 -3.24
CA GLN A 108 -17.84 -7.35 -3.77
C GLN A 108 -17.67 -8.63 -4.59
N VAL A 109 -18.73 -9.43 -4.73
CA VAL A 109 -18.70 -10.65 -5.54
C VAL A 109 -19.51 -10.44 -6.80
N CYS A 110 -18.91 -10.71 -7.96
CA CYS A 110 -19.62 -10.65 -9.24
C CYS A 110 -20.75 -11.67 -9.27
N ALA A 111 -21.97 -11.21 -9.54
CA ALA A 111 -23.17 -12.05 -9.59
C ALA A 111 -23.18 -13.07 -10.73
N SER A 112 -22.34 -12.88 -11.76
CA SER A 112 -22.24 -13.79 -12.92
C SER A 112 -21.16 -14.85 -12.74
N CYS A 113 -19.90 -14.43 -12.55
CA CYS A 113 -18.75 -15.35 -12.55
C CYS A 113 -18.20 -15.67 -11.16
N GLY A 114 -18.69 -15.01 -10.11
CA GLY A 114 -18.27 -15.25 -8.73
C GLY A 114 -16.89 -14.69 -8.34
N CYS A 115 -16.21 -13.96 -9.23
CA CYS A 115 -14.92 -13.35 -8.86
C CYS A 115 -15.12 -12.20 -7.85
N LYS A 116 -14.11 -12.00 -6.99
CA LYS A 116 -14.08 -10.90 -6.03
C LYS A 116 -13.54 -9.63 -6.69
N VAL A 117 -14.26 -8.53 -6.55
CA VAL A 117 -13.95 -7.23 -7.14
C VAL A 117 -13.69 -6.24 -6.00
N TYR A 118 -12.51 -5.63 -6.03
CA TYR A 118 -12.09 -4.67 -5.01
C TYR A 118 -12.45 -3.23 -5.40
N GLU A 119 -12.13 -2.82 -6.62
CA GLU A 119 -12.46 -1.50 -7.17
C GLU A 119 -12.84 -1.65 -8.65
N GLY A 120 -13.65 -0.71 -9.16
CA GLY A 120 -14.01 -0.67 -10.59
C GLY A 120 -15.08 -1.70 -11.00
N ALA A 121 -15.91 -2.17 -10.07
CA ALA A 121 -17.01 -3.04 -10.41
C ALA A 121 -18.03 -2.33 -11.32
N HIS A 122 -18.54 -3.07 -12.29
CA HIS A 122 -19.68 -2.65 -13.12
C HIS A 122 -20.97 -2.92 -12.34
N MET A 123 -21.84 -1.92 -12.24
CA MET A 123 -23.06 -1.98 -11.43
C MET A 123 -24.26 -1.79 -12.33
N GLU A 124 -25.25 -2.69 -12.22
CA GLU A 124 -26.53 -2.56 -12.93
C GLU A 124 -27.70 -2.86 -12.01
N GLU A 125 -28.82 -2.20 -12.26
CA GLU A 125 -30.08 -2.53 -11.58
C GLU A 125 -30.82 -3.62 -12.37
N ILE A 126 -31.10 -4.74 -11.71
CA ILE A 126 -31.82 -5.88 -12.29
C ILE A 126 -32.95 -6.27 -11.34
N ASN A 127 -34.19 -6.24 -11.81
CA ASN A 127 -35.39 -6.53 -11.01
C ASN A 127 -35.47 -5.72 -9.69
N GLY A 128 -35.11 -4.42 -9.76
CA GLY A 128 -35.14 -3.51 -8.61
C GLY A 128 -34.02 -3.74 -7.58
N LYS A 129 -33.02 -4.58 -7.89
CA LYS A 129 -31.84 -4.81 -7.04
C LYS A 129 -30.59 -4.36 -7.75
N GLN A 130 -29.73 -3.64 -7.04
CA GLN A 130 -28.41 -3.30 -7.53
C GLN A 130 -27.52 -4.55 -7.50
N MET A 131 -27.02 -4.94 -8.66
CA MET A 131 -26.20 -6.12 -8.88
C MET A 131 -24.77 -5.70 -9.24
N VAL A 132 -23.80 -6.44 -8.70
CA VAL A 132 -22.38 -6.18 -8.93
C VAL A 132 -21.82 -7.15 -9.96
N PHE A 133 -21.04 -6.63 -10.90
CA PHE A 133 -20.34 -7.40 -11.92
C PHE A 133 -18.87 -6.97 -12.02
N CYS A 134 -17.97 -7.89 -12.36
CA CYS A 134 -16.56 -7.54 -12.56
C CYS A 134 -16.29 -6.79 -13.86
N CYS A 135 -17.20 -6.89 -14.83
CA CYS A 135 -17.13 -6.22 -16.12
C CYS A 135 -18.51 -6.19 -16.79
N HIS A 136 -18.65 -5.40 -17.85
CA HIS A 136 -19.88 -5.34 -18.64
C HIS A 136 -20.27 -6.71 -19.24
N HIS A 137 -19.31 -7.52 -19.71
CA HIS A 137 -19.60 -8.86 -20.26
C HIS A 137 -20.28 -9.79 -19.25
N CYS A 138 -19.92 -9.69 -17.97
CA CYS A 138 -20.56 -10.46 -16.91
C CYS A 138 -22.00 -10.01 -16.65
N ALA A 139 -22.28 -8.70 -16.74
CA ALA A 139 -23.63 -8.18 -16.63
C ALA A 139 -24.51 -8.68 -17.78
N THR A 140 -24.03 -8.57 -19.03
CA THR A 140 -24.72 -9.08 -20.22
C THR A 140 -24.99 -10.59 -20.12
N ALA A 141 -23.98 -11.38 -19.74
CA ALA A 141 -24.13 -12.82 -19.59
C ALA A 141 -25.18 -13.19 -18.54
N TYR A 142 -25.24 -12.45 -17.42
CA TYR A 142 -26.21 -12.67 -16.36
C TYR A 142 -27.65 -12.34 -16.81
N GLN A 143 -27.86 -11.24 -17.53
CA GLN A 143 -29.17 -10.88 -18.08
C GLN A 143 -29.69 -11.91 -19.08
N ASN A 144 -28.83 -12.38 -19.99
CA ASN A 144 -29.19 -13.43 -20.95
C ASN A 144 -29.61 -14.73 -20.24
N GLN A 145 -28.93 -15.09 -19.15
CA GLN A 145 -29.30 -16.26 -18.34
C GLN A 145 -30.67 -16.09 -17.65
N LEU A 146 -31.00 -14.88 -17.22
CA LEU A 146 -32.32 -14.60 -16.63
C LEU A 146 -33.42 -14.71 -17.67
N GLN A 147 -33.24 -14.11 -18.85
CA GLN A 147 -34.21 -14.16 -19.96
C GLN A 147 -34.53 -15.62 -20.35
N ASN A 148 -33.49 -16.45 -20.56
CA ASN A 148 -33.64 -17.87 -20.89
C ASN A 148 -34.35 -18.72 -19.81
N ARG A 149 -34.40 -18.24 -18.56
CA ARG A 149 -35.12 -18.90 -17.45
C ARG A 149 -36.58 -18.46 -17.34
N THR A 150 -36.93 -17.28 -17.83
CA THR A 150 -38.32 -16.80 -17.92
C THR A 150 -39.06 -17.34 -19.14
N ASP A 151 -38.32 -17.73 -20.18
CA ASP A 151 -38.87 -18.24 -21.44
C ASP A 151 -39.09 -19.79 -21.45
N ASN A 152 -38.74 -20.49 -20.36
CA ASN A 152 -39.02 -21.91 -20.10
C ASN A 152 -39.97 -22.07 -18.92
#